data_AF-A0A2K3M4J1-F1
#
_entry.id   AF-A0A2K3M4J1-F1
#
_cell.length_a   1.000
_cell.length_b   1.000
_cell.length_c   1.000
_cell.angle_alpha   90.00
_cell.angle_beta   90.00
_cell.angle_gamma   90.00
#
_symmetry.space_group_name_H-M   'P 1'
#
loop_
_entity.id
_entity.type
_entity.pdbx_description
1 polymer ?
#
loop_
_entity_poly.entity_id
_entity_poly.type
_entity_poly.pdbx_seq_one_letter_code
_entity_poly.pdbx_strand_id
1 'polypeptide(L)'
;DLLHTLSSIPRHLNFIEHTSDIGWKEDQRAKPVIIDPALYSVNKSDVFWVTERRSVPTAYKLFTGSVWMMLSHQFVEYILWGWDNLPRIVLMYYANFLSSPEGYFHTVICNAEEFRNTTVNHDLHFISWDNPPKQHPHYLTAEHYQSMVESNAPFGRKFGRNEPLLDKIDT
;
A
#
# COMPACT_ATOMS: atom_id res chain seq x y z
N ASP A 1 4.48 -25.29 -0.12
CA ASP A 1 5.01 -24.40 -1.17
C ASP A 1 3.96 -23.34 -1.49
N LEU A 2 4.34 -22.06 -1.47
CA LEU A 2 3.45 -20.91 -1.72
C LEU A 2 2.89 -20.95 -3.14
N LEU A 3 3.70 -21.31 -4.14
CA LEU A 3 3.26 -21.39 -5.53
C LEU A 3 2.19 -22.46 -5.71
N HIS A 4 2.38 -23.62 -5.09
CA HIS A 4 1.36 -24.67 -5.07
C HIS A 4 0.04 -24.17 -4.45
N THR A 5 0.08 -23.51 -3.29
CA THR A 5 -1.14 -22.96 -2.68
C THR A 5 -1.82 -21.94 -3.61
N LEU A 6 -1.07 -20.99 -4.15
CA LEU A 6 -1.58 -19.96 -5.06
C LEU A 6 -2.09 -20.54 -6.39
N SER A 7 -1.63 -21.72 -6.81
CA SER A 7 -2.08 -22.35 -8.07
C SER A 7 -3.58 -22.70 -8.08
N SER A 8 -4.17 -22.90 -6.90
CA SER A 8 -5.60 -23.17 -6.73
C SER A 8 -6.47 -21.91 -6.68
N ILE A 9 -5.85 -20.73 -6.56
CA ILE A 9 -6.54 -19.45 -6.40
C ILE A 9 -6.77 -18.80 -7.77
N PRO A 10 -7.94 -18.17 -8.02
CA PRO A 10 -8.17 -17.46 -9.27
C PRO A 10 -7.12 -16.36 -9.52
N ARG A 11 -6.49 -16.40 -10.69
CA ARG A 11 -5.35 -15.53 -11.07
C ARG A 11 -5.71 -14.06 -11.28
N HIS A 12 -7.00 -13.72 -11.31
CA HIS A 12 -7.49 -12.36 -11.44
C HIS A 12 -7.64 -11.65 -10.09
N LEU A 13 -7.42 -12.36 -8.96
CA LEU A 13 -7.51 -11.76 -7.64
C LEU A 13 -6.29 -10.86 -7.35
N ASN A 14 -6.55 -9.79 -6.62
CA ASN A 14 -5.58 -8.80 -6.17
C ASN A 14 -5.64 -8.75 -4.64
N PHE A 15 -4.55 -9.12 -3.97
CA PHE A 15 -4.43 -9.06 -2.52
C PHE A 15 -3.93 -7.67 -2.16
N ILE A 16 -4.87 -6.81 -1.80
CA ILE A 16 -4.66 -5.40 -1.54
C ILE A 16 -5.57 -4.99 -0.38
N GLU A 17 -4.97 -4.81 0.79
CA GLU A 17 -5.68 -4.27 1.95
C GLU A 17 -6.08 -2.82 1.64
N HIS A 18 -7.35 -2.46 1.84
CA HIS A 18 -7.85 -1.14 1.53
C HIS A 18 -9.03 -0.72 2.41
N THR A 19 -9.11 0.58 2.65
CA THR A 19 -10.27 1.25 3.23
C THR A 19 -10.52 2.59 2.53
N SER A 20 -11.80 2.97 2.46
CA SER A 20 -12.20 4.31 2.04
C SER A 20 -12.38 5.30 3.19
N ASP A 21 -12.27 4.82 4.43
CA ASP A 21 -12.19 5.67 5.61
C ASP A 21 -10.74 6.12 5.79
N ILE A 22 -10.42 7.26 5.18
CA ILE A 22 -9.05 7.81 5.19
C ILE A 22 -8.77 8.71 6.41
N GLY A 23 -9.78 9.03 7.22
CA GLY A 23 -9.68 9.81 8.45
C GLY A 23 -8.75 11.03 8.34
N TRP A 24 -7.80 11.14 9.27
CA TRP A 24 -6.83 12.25 9.35
C TRP A 24 -5.97 12.42 8.08
N LYS A 25 -5.82 11.37 7.26
CA LYS A 25 -5.05 11.44 6.00
C LYS A 25 -5.72 12.39 4.99
N GLU A 26 -7.01 12.65 5.11
CA GLU A 26 -7.68 13.64 4.24
C GLU A 26 -7.04 15.02 4.40
N ASP A 27 -6.93 15.51 5.65
CA ASP A 27 -6.42 16.84 5.92
C ASP A 27 -4.88 16.93 5.88
N GLN A 28 -4.19 15.82 6.16
CA GLN A 28 -2.72 15.79 6.21
C GLN A 28 -2.04 15.31 4.94
N ARG A 29 -2.74 14.62 4.03
CA ARG A 29 -2.14 14.05 2.81
C ARG A 29 -2.95 14.32 1.54
N ALA A 30 -4.27 14.23 1.59
CA ALA A 30 -5.11 14.42 0.40
C ALA A 30 -5.16 15.89 -0.04
N LYS A 31 -5.52 16.79 0.88
CA LYS A 31 -5.67 18.23 0.61
C LYS A 31 -4.35 19.00 0.48
N PRO A 32 -3.28 18.70 1.23
CA PRO A 32 -2.03 19.45 1.11
C PRO A 32 -1.34 19.28 -0.24
N VAL A 33 -0.60 20.32 -0.65
CA VAL A 33 0.33 20.28 -1.77
C VAL A 33 1.75 20.36 -1.20
N ILE A 34 2.65 19.53 -1.72
CA ILE A 34 4.04 19.45 -1.26
C ILE A 34 5.03 19.76 -2.38
N ILE A 35 6.16 20.36 -2.03
CA ILE A 35 7.34 20.41 -2.90
C ILE A 35 8.34 19.41 -2.33
N ASP A 36 8.69 18.41 -3.13
CA ASP A 36 9.64 17.36 -2.73
C ASP A 36 11.04 17.67 -3.32
N PRO A 37 12.01 18.06 -2.48
CA PRO A 37 13.37 18.34 -2.92
C PRO A 37 14.06 17.13 -3.55
N ALA A 38 13.65 15.90 -3.21
CA ALA A 38 14.23 14.70 -3.80
C ALA A 38 13.95 14.56 -5.31
N LEU A 39 13.02 15.34 -5.87
CA LEU A 39 12.74 15.36 -7.32
C LEU A 39 13.71 16.24 -8.12
N TYR A 40 14.39 17.20 -7.50
CA TYR A 40 15.23 18.18 -8.22
C TYR A 40 16.57 18.51 -7.56
N SER A 41 16.82 18.03 -6.34
CA SER A 41 18.07 18.25 -5.60
C SER A 41 18.78 16.92 -5.32
N VAL A 42 20.11 16.93 -5.46
CA VAL A 42 20.97 15.80 -5.05
C VAL A 42 21.00 15.66 -3.53
N ASN A 43 20.96 16.79 -2.81
CA ASN A 43 20.91 16.81 -1.36
C ASN A 43 19.46 16.72 -0.91
N LYS A 44 19.10 15.57 -0.34
CA LYS A 44 17.75 15.29 0.15
C LYS A 44 17.49 16.03 1.45
N SER A 45 16.30 16.62 1.55
CA SER A 45 15.77 17.27 2.76
C SER A 45 14.30 16.91 2.91
N ASP A 46 13.69 17.34 4.01
CA ASP A 46 12.25 17.18 4.22
C ASP A 46 11.44 17.92 3.15
N VAL A 47 10.20 17.46 2.95
CA VAL A 47 9.25 18.09 2.03
C VAL A 47 8.82 19.46 2.54
N PHE A 48 8.62 20.40 1.62
CA PHE A 48 8.04 21.70 1.94
C PHE A 48 6.52 21.63 1.78
N TRP A 49 5.82 22.05 2.82
CA TRP A 49 4.36 22.16 2.80
C TRP A 49 3.96 23.51 2.24
N VAL A 50 3.16 23.49 1.18
CA VAL A 50 2.58 24.70 0.59
C VAL A 50 1.39 25.13 1.45
N THR A 51 1.18 26.44 1.59
CA THR A 51 0.10 27.01 2.41
C THR A 51 -1.27 26.69 1.82
N GLU A 52 -1.37 26.77 0.49
CA GLU A 52 -2.55 26.46 -0.29
C GLU A 52 -2.87 24.96 -0.26
N ARG A 53 -4.17 24.65 -0.17
CA ARG A 53 -4.70 23.29 -0.18
C ARG A 53 -5.59 23.10 -1.40
N ARG A 54 -5.59 21.89 -1.96
CA ARG A 54 -6.55 21.46 -2.99
C ARG A 54 -7.79 20.82 -2.36
N SER A 55 -8.87 20.78 -3.13
CA SER A 55 -10.05 19.98 -2.76
C SER A 55 -9.79 18.48 -2.96
N VAL A 56 -10.52 17.66 -2.22
CA VAL A 56 -10.58 16.21 -2.47
C VAL A 56 -11.31 15.97 -3.80
N PRO A 57 -10.85 15.02 -4.64
CA PRO A 57 -11.50 14.71 -5.91
C PRO A 57 -12.96 14.29 -5.72
N THR A 58 -13.84 14.74 -6.62
CA THR A 58 -15.25 14.33 -6.67
C THR A 58 -15.54 13.28 -7.74
N ALA A 59 -14.62 13.12 -8.71
CA ALA A 59 -14.77 12.18 -9.81
C ALA A 59 -14.49 10.71 -9.43
N TYR A 60 -13.81 10.48 -8.31
CA TYR A 60 -13.48 9.16 -7.77
C TYR A 60 -13.30 9.26 -6.25
N LYS A 61 -13.49 8.14 -5.56
CA LYS A 61 -13.32 8.06 -4.11
C LYS A 61 -11.88 7.67 -3.78
N LEU A 62 -11.26 8.34 -2.81
CA LEU A 62 -9.93 7.96 -2.33
C LEU A 62 -10.00 6.69 -1.47
N PHE A 63 -9.01 5.83 -1.66
CA PHE A 63 -8.76 4.66 -0.83
C PHE A 63 -7.30 4.68 -0.35
N THR A 64 -7.06 4.10 0.82
CA THR A 64 -5.73 3.90 1.38
C THR A 64 -5.59 2.49 1.93
N GLY A 65 -4.36 2.02 2.06
CA GLY A 65 -4.05 0.74 2.66
C GLY A 65 -2.55 0.50 2.79
N SER A 66 -2.18 -0.77 2.94
CA SER A 66 -0.79 -1.22 2.98
C SER A 66 -0.03 -0.89 1.69
N VAL A 67 1.26 -0.56 1.82
CA VAL A 67 2.16 -0.47 0.65
C VAL A 67 2.49 -1.84 0.05
N TRP A 68 2.23 -2.91 0.80
CA TRP A 68 2.45 -4.28 0.35
C TRP A 68 1.18 -4.80 -0.30
N MET A 69 1.35 -5.50 -1.41
CA MET A 69 0.24 -6.01 -2.19
C MET A 69 0.73 -7.10 -3.14
N MET A 70 -0.17 -7.98 -3.54
CA MET A 70 0.01 -8.87 -4.67
C MET A 70 -1.03 -8.54 -5.73
N LEU A 71 -0.57 -8.00 -6.86
CA LEU A 71 -1.44 -7.55 -7.95
C LEU A 71 -1.44 -8.58 -9.08
N SER A 72 -2.63 -8.83 -9.64
CA SER A 72 -2.80 -9.63 -10.83
C SER A 72 -2.16 -8.96 -12.05
N HIS A 73 -1.71 -9.76 -13.01
CA HIS A 73 -1.18 -9.26 -14.29
C HIS A 73 -2.18 -8.35 -15.01
N GLN A 74 -3.47 -8.73 -15.01
CA GLN A 74 -4.54 -7.99 -15.65
C GLN A 74 -4.69 -6.57 -15.07
N PHE A 75 -4.60 -6.43 -13.75
CA PHE A 75 -4.68 -5.11 -13.11
C PHE A 75 -3.44 -4.26 -13.41
N VAL A 76 -2.25 -4.87 -13.43
CA VAL A 76 -1.02 -4.17 -13.81
C VAL A 76 -1.09 -3.70 -15.27
N GLU A 77 -1.58 -4.52 -16.19
CA GLU A 77 -1.81 -4.14 -17.58
C GLU A 77 -2.77 -2.97 -17.70
N TYR A 78 -3.90 -3.01 -16.99
CA TYR A 78 -4.87 -1.91 -16.97
C TYR A 78 -4.23 -0.60 -16.50
N ILE A 79 -3.42 -0.62 -15.44
CA ILE A 79 -2.73 0.57 -14.95
C ILE A 79 -1.74 1.12 -15.99
N LEU A 80 -0.97 0.24 -16.64
CA LEU A 80 0.08 0.62 -17.59
C LEU A 80 -0.50 1.18 -18.89
N TRP A 81 -1.46 0.46 -19.47
CA TRP A 81 -2.06 0.84 -20.73
C TRP A 81 -3.09 1.95 -20.56
N GLY A 82 -3.78 1.99 -19.43
CA GLY A 82 -4.85 2.96 -19.13
C GLY A 82 -5.86 3.00 -20.28
N TRP A 83 -6.60 1.92 -20.47
CA TRP A 83 -7.58 1.82 -21.57
C TRP A 83 -8.68 2.88 -21.43
N ASP A 84 -8.93 3.34 -20.20
CA ASP A 84 -9.68 4.56 -19.90
C ASP A 84 -8.79 5.65 -19.25
N ASN A 85 -9.40 6.74 -18.80
CA ASN A 85 -8.68 7.85 -18.18
C ASN A 85 -8.46 7.70 -16.67
N LEU A 86 -9.06 6.71 -16.00
CA LEU A 86 -9.04 6.63 -14.54
C LEU A 86 -7.61 6.48 -13.98
N PRO A 87 -6.76 5.54 -14.43
CA PRO A 87 -5.38 5.42 -13.93
C PRO A 87 -4.59 6.72 -14.11
N ARG A 88 -4.76 7.42 -15.25
CA ARG A 88 -4.06 8.68 -15.54
C ARG A 88 -4.53 9.82 -14.64
N ILE A 89 -5.83 9.97 -14.44
CA ILE A 89 -6.41 11.00 -13.58
C ILE A 89 -5.99 10.79 -12.12
N VAL A 90 -6.04 9.55 -11.64
CA VAL A 90 -5.61 9.20 -10.27
C VAL A 90 -4.10 9.40 -10.14
N LEU A 91 -3.30 9.03 -11.15
CA LEU A 91 -1.85 9.26 -11.15
C LEU A 91 -1.51 10.74 -11.04
N MET A 92 -2.21 11.60 -11.78
CA MET A 92 -2.04 13.05 -11.71
C MET A 92 -2.23 13.59 -10.30
N TYR A 93 -3.23 13.07 -9.56
CA TYR A 93 -3.48 13.46 -8.19
C TYR A 93 -2.42 12.93 -7.22
N TYR A 94 -2.04 11.66 -7.37
CA TYR A 94 -1.04 10.99 -6.54
C TYR A 94 0.41 11.35 -6.88
N ALA A 95 0.67 12.05 -7.98
CA ALA A 95 1.98 12.65 -8.27
C ALA A 95 2.37 13.72 -7.24
N ASN A 96 1.39 14.29 -6.52
CA ASN A 96 1.60 15.19 -5.40
C ASN A 96 0.75 14.75 -4.21
N PHE A 97 1.14 13.65 -3.57
CA PHE A 97 0.48 13.09 -2.40
C PHE A 97 1.54 12.44 -1.51
N LEU A 98 1.56 12.73 -0.21
CA LEU A 98 2.56 12.12 0.66
C LEU A 98 2.29 10.62 0.85
N SER A 99 3.31 9.79 0.64
CA SER A 99 3.20 8.31 0.64
C SER A 99 2.25 7.77 -0.44
N SER A 100 2.36 8.24 -1.68
CA SER A 100 1.48 7.84 -2.79
C SER A 100 1.23 6.33 -2.97
N PRO A 101 2.21 5.43 -2.77
CA PRO A 101 1.96 3.98 -2.89
C PRO A 101 0.91 3.44 -1.91
N GLU A 102 0.69 4.10 -0.76
CA GLU A 102 -0.35 3.76 0.22
C GLU A 102 -1.78 4.12 -0.25
N GLY A 103 -1.95 4.62 -1.48
CA GLY A 103 -3.28 5.06 -1.95
C GLY A 103 -3.51 4.97 -3.45
N TYR A 104 -2.49 5.09 -4.29
CA TYR A 104 -2.65 5.07 -5.75
C TYR A 104 -3.33 3.77 -6.24
N PHE A 105 -2.72 2.61 -5.95
CA PHE A 105 -3.23 1.31 -6.41
C PHE A 105 -4.62 1.02 -5.84
N HIS A 106 -4.82 1.30 -4.55
CA HIS A 106 -6.10 1.17 -3.84
C HIS A 106 -7.19 1.99 -4.50
N THR A 107 -6.91 3.26 -4.80
CA THR A 107 -7.86 4.17 -5.41
C THR A 107 -8.19 3.74 -6.83
N VAL A 108 -7.20 3.36 -7.64
CA VAL A 108 -7.45 2.89 -9.00
C VAL A 108 -8.32 1.63 -9.00
N ILE A 109 -7.96 0.59 -8.24
CA ILE A 109 -8.69 -0.69 -8.29
C ILE A 109 -10.11 -0.57 -7.75
N CYS A 110 -10.34 0.24 -6.72
CA CYS A 110 -11.65 0.36 -6.09
C CYS A 110 -12.62 1.26 -6.88
N ASN A 111 -12.12 2.07 -7.82
CA ASN A 111 -12.95 2.91 -8.70
C ASN A 111 -13.07 2.35 -10.12
N ALA A 112 -12.33 1.30 -10.47
CA ALA A 112 -12.42 0.65 -11.78
C ALA A 112 -13.51 -0.42 -11.78
N GLU A 113 -14.55 -0.25 -12.61
CA GLU A 113 -15.69 -1.17 -12.65
C GLU A 113 -15.30 -2.60 -13.02
N GLU A 114 -14.33 -2.74 -13.94
CA GLU A 114 -13.79 -4.00 -14.45
C GLU A 114 -13.14 -4.86 -13.34
N PHE A 115 -12.69 -4.23 -12.24
CA PHE A 115 -12.00 -4.91 -11.14
C PHE A 115 -12.88 -5.13 -9.90
N ARG A 116 -14.19 -4.86 -9.99
CA ARG A 116 -15.13 -5.16 -8.91
C ARG A 116 -15.10 -6.65 -8.57
N ASN A 117 -15.09 -6.96 -7.27
CA ASN A 117 -14.98 -8.31 -6.71
C ASN A 117 -13.68 -9.06 -7.03
N THR A 118 -12.65 -8.38 -7.56
CA THR A 118 -11.32 -8.96 -7.76
C THR A 118 -10.38 -8.70 -6.58
N THR A 119 -10.79 -7.86 -5.62
CA THR A 119 -9.97 -7.50 -4.47
C THR A 119 -10.16 -8.48 -3.31
N VAL A 120 -9.06 -8.99 -2.78
CA VAL A 120 -8.99 -9.64 -1.47
C VAL A 120 -8.42 -8.61 -0.50
N ASN A 121 -9.21 -8.24 0.53
CA ASN A 121 -8.85 -7.18 1.47
C ASN A 121 -7.84 -7.66 2.53
N HIS A 122 -6.64 -8.03 2.09
CA HIS A 122 -5.52 -8.49 2.89
C HIS A 122 -4.22 -8.31 2.08
N ASP A 123 -3.11 -7.91 2.71
CA ASP A 123 -1.84 -7.61 2.02
C ASP A 123 -0.82 -8.77 2.04
N LEU A 124 -1.19 -9.89 2.65
CA LEU A 124 -0.39 -11.12 2.83
C LEU A 124 0.79 -10.98 3.81
N HIS A 125 0.87 -9.88 4.56
CA HIS A 125 1.97 -9.61 5.47
C HIS A 125 1.52 -9.63 6.93
N PHE A 126 2.28 -10.33 7.77
CA PHE A 126 2.30 -10.07 9.19
C PHE A 126 3.15 -8.82 9.46
N ILE A 127 2.52 -7.77 9.99
CA ILE A 127 3.19 -6.54 10.38
C ILE A 127 2.75 -6.15 11.79
N SER A 128 3.73 -6.01 12.69
CA SER A 128 3.50 -5.54 14.05
C SER A 128 3.61 -4.02 14.10
N TRP A 129 2.54 -3.36 14.55
CA TRP A 129 2.44 -1.90 14.64
C TRP A 129 2.11 -1.45 16.06
N ASP A 130 2.57 -0.26 16.42
CA ASP A 130 1.99 0.49 17.54
C ASP A 130 0.49 0.73 17.28
N ASN A 131 -0.29 0.96 18.34
CA ASN A 131 -1.66 1.45 18.23
C ASN A 131 -1.81 2.78 19.00
N PRO A 132 -1.98 3.93 18.32
CA PRO A 132 -2.06 4.10 16.85
C PRO A 132 -0.71 3.87 16.15
N PRO A 133 -0.70 3.50 14.85
CA PRO A 133 0.52 3.20 14.12
C PRO A 133 1.42 4.42 13.98
N LYS A 134 2.73 4.22 14.24
CA LYS A 134 3.80 5.19 13.97
C LYS A 134 4.29 5.10 12.53
N GLN A 135 5.32 5.87 12.18
CA GLN A 135 5.89 5.88 10.82
C GLN A 135 6.51 4.53 10.38
N HIS A 136 7.06 3.77 11.33
CA HIS A 136 7.72 2.50 11.06
C HIS A 136 7.16 1.40 11.96
N PRO A 137 6.94 0.18 11.44
CA PRO A 137 6.48 -0.95 12.24
C PRO A 137 7.59 -1.42 13.18
N HIS A 138 7.22 -2.23 14.18
CA HIS A 138 8.18 -2.86 15.08
C HIS A 138 9.11 -3.83 14.34
N TYR A 139 10.29 -4.03 14.91
CA TYR A 139 11.15 -5.14 14.53
C TYR A 139 10.60 -6.43 15.13
N LEU A 140 10.41 -7.44 14.28
CA LEU A 140 9.95 -8.75 14.68
C LEU A 140 11.09 -9.52 15.36
N THR A 141 10.76 -10.10 16.52
CA THR A 141 11.65 -10.87 17.40
C THR A 141 11.05 -12.23 17.68
N ALA A 142 11.78 -13.12 18.37
CA ALA A 142 11.30 -14.45 18.74
C ALA A 142 9.95 -14.44 19.51
N GLU A 143 9.65 -13.36 20.23
CA GLU A 143 8.37 -13.15 20.93
C GLU A 143 7.17 -13.10 19.99
N HIS A 144 7.39 -12.61 18.76
CA HIS A 144 6.35 -12.47 17.75
C HIS A 144 6.11 -13.75 16.94
N TYR A 145 6.95 -14.79 17.10
CA TYR A 145 6.92 -15.99 16.26
C TYR A 145 5.56 -16.69 16.28
N GLN A 146 4.96 -16.84 17.46
CA GLN A 146 3.67 -17.54 17.58
C GLN A 146 2.56 -16.79 16.85
N SER A 147 2.47 -15.47 17.04
CA SER A 147 1.50 -14.62 16.31
C SER A 147 1.74 -14.62 14.80
N MET A 148 2.99 -14.69 14.35
CA MET A 148 3.32 -14.81 12.93
C MET A 148 2.76 -16.11 12.35
N VAL A 149 2.99 -17.25 13.00
CA VAL A 149 2.47 -18.56 12.56
C VAL A 149 0.94 -18.57 12.58
N GLU A 150 0.32 -18.06 13.64
CA GLU A 150 -1.15 -18.01 13.78
C GLU A 150 -1.83 -17.08 12.77
N SER A 151 -1.12 -16.06 12.27
CA SER A 151 -1.68 -15.13 11.28
C SER A 151 -1.97 -15.79 9.92
N ASN A 152 -1.35 -16.93 9.63
CA ASN A 152 -1.36 -17.58 8.30
C ASN A 152 -0.86 -16.68 7.15
N ALA A 153 -0.23 -15.54 7.45
CA ALA A 153 0.35 -14.68 6.45
C ALA A 153 1.64 -15.31 5.89
N PRO A 154 1.79 -15.43 4.57
CA PRO A 154 2.98 -16.03 3.97
C PRO A 154 4.23 -15.13 4.06
N PHE A 155 4.07 -13.84 4.36
CA PHE A 155 5.17 -12.89 4.50
C PHE A 155 5.14 -12.21 5.87
N GLY A 156 6.29 -11.73 6.33
CA GLY A 156 6.42 -10.95 7.56
C GLY A 156 7.35 -9.75 7.39
N ARG A 157 7.13 -8.68 8.17
CA ARG A 157 8.07 -7.55 8.29
C ARG A 157 7.84 -6.75 9.59
N LYS A 158 8.82 -6.01 10.11
CA LYS A 158 10.21 -5.86 9.62
C LYS A 158 11.16 -6.71 10.45
N PHE A 159 12.13 -7.36 9.82
CA PHE A 159 13.17 -8.09 10.54
C PHE A 159 14.40 -7.21 10.78
N GLY A 160 14.98 -7.35 11.97
CA GLY A 160 16.28 -6.76 12.29
C GLY A 160 17.40 -7.53 11.58
N ARG A 161 18.56 -6.89 11.45
CA ARG A 161 19.75 -7.58 10.91
C ARG A 161 20.22 -8.62 11.91
N ASN A 162 20.47 -9.85 11.45
CA ASN A 162 20.94 -10.97 12.28
C ASN A 162 19.99 -11.30 13.44
N GLU A 163 18.67 -11.10 13.26
CA GLU A 163 17.72 -11.49 14.30
C GLU A 163 17.62 -13.01 14.43
N PRO A 164 17.72 -13.59 15.64
CA PRO A 164 17.60 -15.05 15.84
C PRO A 164 16.27 -15.64 15.36
N LEU A 165 15.24 -14.79 15.22
CA LEU A 165 13.97 -15.17 14.60
C LEU A 165 14.16 -15.68 13.16
N LEU A 166 15.13 -15.14 12.41
CA LEU A 166 15.42 -15.53 11.02
C LEU A 166 15.85 -16.99 10.93
N ASP A 167 16.74 -17.44 11.81
CA ASP A 167 17.15 -18.85 11.85
C ASP A 167 15.95 -19.77 12.15
N LYS A 168 15.02 -19.30 13.00
CA LYS A 168 13.82 -20.06 13.38
C LYS A 168 12.80 -20.18 12.24
N ILE A 169 12.71 -19.20 11.33
CA ILE A 169 11.79 -19.27 10.18
C ILE A 169 12.40 -20.05 9.00
N ASP A 170 13.73 -20.12 8.91
CA ASP A 170 14.45 -20.84 7.87
C ASP A 170 14.67 -22.33 8.18
N THR A 171 14.32 -22.77 9.39
CA THR A 171 14.35 -24.18 9.82
C THR A 171 13.06 -24.91 9.44
#